data_AF-A0A5N3WHC5-F1
#
_entry.id   AF-A0A5N3WHC5-F1
#
_cell.length_a   1.000
_cell.length_b   1.000
_cell.length_c   1.000
_cell.angle_alpha   90.00
_cell.angle_beta   90.00
_cell.angle_gamma   90.00
#
_symmetry.space_group_name_H-M   'P 1'
#
loop_
_entity.id
_entity.type
_entity.pdbx_description
1 polymer ?
#
loop_
_entity_poly.entity_id
_entity_poly.type
_entity_poly.pdbx_seq_one_letter_code
_entity_poly.pdbx_strand_id
1 'polypeptide(L)'
;MGDWKGYISAVLRDQRIDDVAIVGHSDNRCVWASRPGGLLAAISPQEVGVLTGPDRSTFLQAGLCVAGRRCCVIRDHLLAEGEGVLDARTKGLDGRAICVGHTPRALLVLMGRRGVHGGILNKTMHELIHGLRSQGT
;
A
#
# COMPACT_ATOMS: atom_id res chain seq x y z
N MET A 1 -8.35 3.14 -19.76
CA MET A 1 -7.55 3.27 -18.52
C MET A 1 -8.42 4.01 -17.53
N GLY A 2 -8.68 3.43 -16.35
CA GLY A 2 -9.58 4.04 -15.36
C GLY A 2 -9.05 5.39 -14.84
N ASP A 3 -9.95 6.26 -14.40
CA ASP A 3 -9.58 7.54 -13.79
C ASP A 3 -8.98 7.33 -12.40
N TRP A 4 -7.70 7.00 -12.36
CA TRP A 4 -6.96 6.82 -11.10
C TRP A 4 -6.89 8.11 -10.30
N LYS A 5 -6.92 9.28 -10.93
CA LYS A 5 -6.92 10.57 -10.23
C LYS A 5 -8.23 10.76 -9.47
N GLY A 6 -9.36 10.44 -10.10
CA GLY A 6 -10.67 10.40 -9.45
C GLY A 6 -10.71 9.39 -8.29
N TYR A 7 -10.13 8.21 -8.49
CA TYR A 7 -10.04 7.19 -7.44
C TYR A 7 -9.22 7.64 -6.23
N ILE A 8 -8.01 8.19 -6.45
CA ILE A 8 -7.17 8.78 -5.38
C ILE A 8 -7.96 9.85 -4.62
N SER A 9 -8.66 10.73 -5.35
CA SER A 9 -9.47 11.79 -4.74
C SER A 9 -10.64 11.23 -3.92
N ALA A 10 -11.25 10.12 -4.32
CA ALA A 10 -12.31 9.45 -3.58
C ALA A 10 -11.79 8.82 -2.28
N VAL A 11 -10.65 8.12 -2.33
CA VAL A 11 -10.00 7.53 -1.15
C VAL A 11 -9.61 8.61 -0.14
N LEU A 12 -9.04 9.73 -0.61
CA LEU A 12 -8.63 10.85 0.25
C LEU A 12 -9.79 11.64 0.88
N ARG A 13 -11.06 11.35 0.52
CA ARG A 13 -12.21 11.89 1.29
C ARG A 13 -12.24 11.35 2.71
N ASP A 14 -11.73 10.13 2.92
CA ASP A 14 -11.51 9.60 4.25
C ASP A 14 -10.38 10.37 4.94
N GLN A 15 -10.76 11.22 5.90
CA GLN A 15 -9.84 12.08 6.64
C GLN A 15 -8.85 11.32 7.53
N ARG A 16 -8.97 9.99 7.65
CA ARG A 16 -8.02 9.13 8.37
C ARG A 16 -6.81 8.78 7.50
N ILE A 17 -6.94 8.88 6.18
CA ILE A 17 -5.87 8.59 5.22
C ILE A 17 -5.07 9.88 4.98
N ASP A 18 -3.75 9.80 5.14
CA ASP A 18 -2.84 10.90 4.86
C ASP A 18 -2.29 10.86 3.44
N ASP A 19 -2.07 9.64 2.94
CA ASP A 19 -1.46 9.41 1.65
C ASP A 19 -1.95 8.11 1.03
N VAL A 20 -1.99 8.07 -0.29
CA VAL A 20 -2.36 6.90 -1.08
C VAL A 20 -1.57 6.86 -2.38
N ALA A 21 -1.18 5.67 -2.81
CA ALA A 21 -0.62 5.41 -4.14
C ALA A 21 -1.16 4.13 -4.76
N ILE A 22 -1.27 4.16 -6.09
CA ILE A 22 -1.57 3.02 -6.95
C ILE A 22 -0.29 2.72 -7.70
N VAL A 23 0.20 1.49 -7.57
CA VAL A 23 1.52 1.09 -8.04
C VAL A 23 1.38 -0.16 -8.90
N GLY A 24 1.81 -0.09 -10.16
CA GLY A 24 1.89 -1.28 -10.99
C GLY A 24 2.96 -2.22 -10.44
N HIS A 25 2.69 -3.53 -10.39
CA HIS A 25 3.67 -4.51 -9.90
C HIS A 25 4.21 -5.47 -10.98
N SER A 26 3.46 -5.66 -12.06
CA SER A 26 3.86 -6.52 -13.20
C SER A 26 4.85 -5.82 -14.14
N ASP A 27 4.52 -4.62 -14.62
CA ASP A 27 5.31 -3.88 -15.62
C ASP A 27 5.91 -2.61 -15.03
N ASN A 28 7.21 -2.39 -15.27
CA ASN A 28 8.01 -1.23 -14.84
C ASN A 28 8.03 -0.91 -13.33
N ARG A 29 7.20 -1.58 -12.51
CA ARG A 29 7.11 -1.45 -11.06
C ARG A 29 7.05 0.01 -10.61
N CYS A 30 6.14 0.79 -11.18
CA CYS A 30 6.08 2.23 -10.99
C CYS A 30 4.75 2.72 -10.43
N VAL A 31 4.77 3.89 -9.80
CA VAL A 31 3.58 4.57 -9.32
C VAL A 31 2.77 5.09 -10.51
N TRP A 32 1.51 4.65 -10.63
CA TRP A 32 0.57 5.10 -11.66
C TRP A 32 -0.21 6.34 -11.24
N ALA A 33 -0.54 6.44 -9.95
CA ALA A 33 -1.20 7.60 -9.37
C ALA A 33 -0.90 7.68 -7.88
N SER A 34 -0.84 8.88 -7.32
CA SER A 34 -0.66 9.11 -5.90
C SER A 34 -1.28 10.45 -5.48
N ARG A 35 -1.36 10.69 -4.17
CA ARG A 35 -1.71 12.02 -3.66
C ARG A 35 -0.67 13.05 -4.13
N PRO A 36 -1.09 14.20 -4.70
CA PRO A 36 -0.16 15.28 -5.02
C PRO A 36 0.61 15.76 -3.78
N GLY A 37 1.95 15.78 -3.86
CA GLY A 37 2.83 16.12 -2.74
C GLY A 37 2.92 15.06 -1.64
N GLY A 38 2.32 13.88 -1.84
CA GLY A 38 2.42 12.73 -0.95
C GLY A 38 3.81 12.09 -1.00
N LEU A 39 4.20 11.46 0.10
CA LEU A 39 5.40 10.63 0.21
C LEU A 39 5.32 9.41 -0.70
N LEU A 40 4.15 8.78 -0.82
CA LEU A 40 3.98 7.53 -1.56
C LEU A 40 4.18 7.69 -3.08
N ALA A 41 4.27 8.92 -3.58
CA ALA A 41 4.71 9.20 -4.95
C ALA A 41 6.16 8.75 -5.22
N ALA A 42 6.98 8.63 -4.17
CA ALA A 42 8.40 8.28 -4.26
C ALA A 42 8.67 6.77 -4.07
N ILE A 43 7.65 5.90 -4.09
CA ILE A 43 7.85 4.45 -4.06
C ILE A 43 8.68 4.04 -5.28
N SER A 44 9.78 3.34 -5.01
CA SER A 44 10.72 2.93 -6.06
C SER A 44 10.40 1.53 -6.61
N PRO A 45 10.82 1.21 -7.85
CA PRO A 45 10.70 -0.13 -8.43
C PRO A 45 11.34 -1.25 -7.57
N GLN A 46 12.41 -0.92 -6.86
CA GLN A 46 13.11 -1.83 -5.96
C GLN A 46 12.24 -2.17 -4.75
N GLU A 47 11.59 -1.17 -4.14
CA GLU A 47 10.66 -1.37 -3.02
C GLU A 47 9.45 -2.22 -3.43
N VAL A 48 8.91 -2.00 -4.64
CA VAL A 48 7.84 -2.84 -5.20
C VAL A 48 8.32 -4.27 -5.40
N GLY A 49 9.54 -4.46 -5.90
CA GLY A 49 10.13 -5.79 -6.06
C GLY A 49 10.31 -6.55 -4.74
N VAL A 50 10.61 -5.84 -3.66
CA VAL A 50 10.65 -6.43 -2.31
C VAL A 50 9.24 -6.79 -1.83
N LEU A 51 8.25 -5.90 -2.04
CA LEU A 51 6.86 -6.16 -1.66
C LEU A 51 6.27 -7.40 -2.35
N THR A 52 6.54 -7.60 -3.64
CA THR A 52 6.02 -8.74 -4.41
C THR A 52 6.99 -9.91 -4.53
N GLY A 53 8.13 -9.84 -3.81
CA GLY A 53 9.14 -10.89 -3.82
C GLY A 53 8.67 -12.19 -3.14
N PRO A 54 9.14 -13.36 -3.61
CA PRO A 54 8.73 -14.66 -3.07
C PRO A 54 9.36 -14.97 -1.70
N ASP A 55 10.51 -14.37 -1.36
CA ASP A 55 11.19 -14.59 -0.07
C ASP A 55 10.51 -13.79 1.05
N ARG A 56 9.48 -14.37 1.64
CA ARG A 56 8.76 -13.77 2.77
C ARG A 56 9.53 -13.88 4.09
N SER A 57 10.43 -14.87 4.23
CA SER A 57 11.22 -15.06 5.45
C SER A 57 12.20 -13.92 5.70
N THR A 58 13.02 -13.59 4.71
CA THR A 58 13.97 -12.46 4.81
C THR A 58 13.23 -11.14 4.88
N PHE A 59 12.12 -11.01 4.14
CA PHE A 59 11.27 -9.83 4.16
C PHE A 59 10.78 -9.46 5.57
N LEU A 60 10.33 -10.45 6.35
CA LEU A 60 9.89 -10.23 7.73
C LEU A 60 11.05 -9.88 8.69
N GLN A 61 12.25 -10.41 8.45
CA GLN A 61 13.43 -10.14 9.29
C GLN A 61 14.08 -8.78 8.99
N ALA A 62 14.30 -8.47 7.71
CA ALA A 62 14.93 -7.23 7.26
C ALA A 62 13.98 -6.03 7.31
N GLY A 63 12.67 -6.29 7.23
CA GLY A 63 11.63 -5.28 7.07
C GLY A 63 11.56 -4.73 5.65
N LEU A 64 10.86 -3.60 5.52
CA LEU A 64 10.49 -2.99 4.24
C LEU A 64 10.85 -1.50 4.25
N CYS A 65 11.14 -0.94 3.09
CA CYS A 65 11.07 0.51 2.87
C CYS A 65 9.87 0.85 2.00
N VAL A 66 9.11 1.87 2.38
CA VAL A 66 8.04 2.43 1.55
C VAL A 66 8.35 3.91 1.33
N ALA A 67 8.62 4.30 0.08
CA ALA A 67 9.03 5.67 -0.26
C ALA A 67 10.25 6.14 0.56
N GLY A 68 11.25 5.27 0.71
CA GLY A 68 12.46 5.52 1.49
C GLY A 68 12.27 5.48 3.02
N ARG A 69 11.05 5.22 3.51
CA ARG A 69 10.76 5.12 4.96
C ARG A 69 10.86 3.67 5.42
N ARG A 70 11.81 3.39 6.32
CA ARG A 70 11.90 2.08 6.98
C ARG A 70 10.60 1.75 7.72
N CYS A 71 10.10 0.56 7.52
CA CYS A 71 8.86 0.04 8.09
C CYS A 71 9.10 -1.29 8.78
N CYS A 72 8.39 -1.53 9.89
CA CYS A 72 8.21 -2.86 10.46
C CYS A 72 6.99 -3.49 9.78
N VAL A 73 7.11 -4.73 9.32
CA VAL A 73 5.96 -5.52 8.90
C VAL A 73 5.27 -6.05 10.16
N ILE A 74 3.95 -5.90 10.24
CA ILE A 74 3.13 -6.36 11.36
C ILE A 74 2.42 -7.66 11.00
N ARG A 75 1.81 -7.70 9.81
CA ARG A 75 1.15 -8.88 9.25
C ARG A 75 1.40 -8.93 7.75
N ASP A 76 1.61 -10.13 7.23
CA ASP A 76 1.87 -10.34 5.81
C ASP A 76 1.01 -11.46 5.23
N HIS A 77 -0.04 -11.05 4.54
CA HIS A 77 -0.89 -11.91 3.72
C HIS A 77 -1.02 -11.35 2.30
N LEU A 78 -0.02 -10.58 1.85
CA LEU A 78 -0.09 -9.84 0.58
C LEU A 78 -0.19 -10.76 -0.63
N LEU A 79 0.51 -11.90 -0.57
CA LEU A 79 0.54 -12.91 -1.62
C LEU A 79 -0.29 -14.15 -1.26
N ALA A 80 -0.99 -14.13 -0.12
CA ALA A 80 -1.86 -15.21 0.29
C ALA A 80 -3.18 -15.15 -0.51
N GLU A 81 -3.69 -16.31 -0.91
CA GLU A 81 -4.98 -16.40 -1.58
C GLU A 81 -6.11 -15.88 -0.67
N GLY A 82 -7.05 -15.12 -1.25
CA GLY A 82 -8.21 -14.59 -0.53
C GLY A 82 -7.97 -13.25 0.20
N GLU A 83 -6.86 -13.10 0.93
CA GLU A 83 -6.58 -11.87 1.68
C GLU A 83 -5.98 -10.77 0.79
N GLY A 84 -4.73 -10.95 0.37
CA GLY A 84 -3.99 -9.98 -0.44
C GLY A 84 -3.73 -8.65 0.26
N VAL A 85 -3.42 -8.69 1.56
CA VAL A 85 -3.15 -7.47 2.35
C VAL A 85 -1.90 -7.63 3.22
N LEU A 86 -1.15 -6.54 3.39
CA LEU A 86 -0.03 -6.45 4.32
C LEU A 86 -0.17 -5.20 5.17
N ASP A 87 0.03 -5.37 6.47
CA ASP A 87 0.07 -4.29 7.43
C ASP A 87 1.52 -4.02 7.85
N ALA A 88 1.89 -2.75 7.83
CA ALA A 88 3.19 -2.29 8.27
C ALA A 88 3.07 -1.00 9.06
N ARG A 89 4.17 -0.59 9.70
CA ARG A 89 4.26 0.69 10.39
C ARG A 89 5.62 1.32 10.15
N THR A 90 5.62 2.61 9.81
CA THR A 90 6.88 3.35 9.64
C THR A 90 7.61 3.45 10.98
N LYS A 91 8.94 3.30 10.95
CA LYS A 91 9.82 3.46 12.12
C LYS A 91 10.03 4.95 12.41
N GLY A 92 10.21 5.30 13.68
CA GLY A 92 10.49 6.66 14.16
C GLY A 92 9.39 7.21 15.09
N LEU A 93 9.60 8.41 15.61
CA LEU A 93 8.72 9.05 16.61
C LEU A 93 7.29 9.28 16.09
N ASP A 94 7.16 9.61 14.80
CA ASP A 94 5.86 9.75 14.13
C ASP A 94 5.48 8.47 13.36
N GLY A 95 5.62 7.30 13.98
CA GLY A 95 5.30 6.02 13.35
C GLY A 95 3.84 5.94 12.89
N ARG A 96 3.62 5.81 11.58
CA ARG A 96 2.31 5.78 10.90
C ARG A 96 2.00 4.40 10.38
N ALA A 97 0.73 4.01 10.47
CA ALA A 97 0.25 2.77 9.88
C ALA A 97 0.34 2.85 8.34
N ILE A 98 0.81 1.77 7.75
CA ILE A 98 0.82 1.51 6.31
C ILE A 98 0.00 0.25 6.08
N CYS A 99 -0.83 0.26 5.05
CA CYS A 99 -1.52 -0.93 4.57
C CYS A 99 -1.28 -1.05 3.07
N VAL A 100 -0.90 -2.24 2.61
CA VAL A 100 -0.67 -2.56 1.20
C VAL A 100 -1.70 -3.60 0.79
N GLY A 101 -2.45 -3.34 -0.26
CA GLY A 101 -3.42 -4.25 -0.84
C GLY A 101 -2.99 -4.70 -2.23
N HIS A 102 -3.15 -5.98 -2.52
CA HIS A 102 -2.79 -6.60 -3.79
C HIS A 102 -4.04 -6.86 -4.65
N THR A 103 -4.03 -6.33 -5.86
CA THR A 103 -4.99 -6.65 -6.93
C THR A 103 -4.25 -7.31 -8.10
N PRO A 104 -4.97 -7.96 -9.03
CA PRO A 104 -4.36 -8.56 -10.21
C PRO A 104 -3.48 -7.61 -11.02
N ARG A 105 -3.80 -6.30 -11.08
CA ARG A 105 -3.02 -5.34 -11.88
C ARG A 105 -2.16 -4.38 -11.08
N ALA A 106 -2.50 -4.12 -9.82
CA ALA A 106 -1.84 -3.07 -9.04
C ALA A 106 -1.74 -3.40 -7.54
N LEU A 107 -0.79 -2.75 -6.89
CA LEU A 107 -0.77 -2.56 -5.46
C LEU A 107 -1.46 -1.24 -5.12
N LEU A 108 -2.31 -1.28 -4.11
CA LEU A 108 -2.82 -0.08 -3.44
C LEU A 108 -2.04 0.10 -2.15
N VAL A 109 -1.49 1.29 -1.91
CA VAL A 109 -0.74 1.60 -0.68
C VAL A 109 -1.44 2.74 0.03
N LEU A 110 -1.82 2.53 1.29
CA LEU A 110 -2.42 3.54 2.16
C LEU A 110 -1.46 3.89 3.29
N MET A 111 -1.36 5.18 3.60
CA MET A 111 -0.73 5.69 4.82
C MET A 111 -1.77 6.39 5.69
N GLY A 112 -1.83 6.00 6.96
CA GLY A 112 -2.71 6.62 7.93
C GLY A 112 -2.14 7.93 8.44
N ARG A 113 -3.00 8.87 8.81
CA ARG A 113 -2.60 10.03 9.61
C ARG A 113 -2.02 9.57 10.96
N ARG A 114 -1.25 10.45 11.59
CA ARG A 114 -0.67 10.16 12.91
C ARG A 114 -1.76 9.80 13.92
N GLY A 115 -1.57 8.68 14.63
CA GLY A 115 -2.53 8.16 15.60
C GLY A 115 -3.62 7.25 15.03
N VAL A 116 -3.74 7.14 13.70
CA VAL A 116 -4.71 6.21 13.10
C VAL A 116 -4.24 4.77 13.27
N HIS A 117 -5.15 3.92 13.77
CA HIS A 117 -4.88 2.51 14.03
C HIS A 117 -4.81 1.70 12.73
N GLY A 118 -3.86 0.76 12.64
CA GLY A 118 -3.64 -0.07 11.45
C GLY A 118 -4.87 -0.90 11.05
N GLY A 119 -5.61 -1.44 12.03
CA GLY A 119 -6.85 -2.18 11.77
C GLY A 119 -7.94 -1.36 11.03
N ILE A 120 -7.96 -0.04 11.21
CA ILE A 120 -8.88 0.83 10.46
C ILE A 120 -8.45 0.88 8.98
N LEU A 121 -7.16 1.07 8.72
CA LEU A 121 -6.62 1.04 7.35
C LEU A 121 -6.80 -0.32 6.70
N ASN A 122 -6.59 -1.40 7.45
CA ASN A 122 -6.73 -2.77 6.98
C ASN A 122 -8.16 -3.04 6.48
N LYS A 123 -9.18 -2.67 7.29
CA LYS A 123 -10.58 -2.79 6.89
C LYS A 123 -10.88 -2.00 5.61
N THR A 124 -10.46 -0.73 5.55
CA THR A 124 -10.65 0.11 4.36
C THR A 124 -9.93 -0.47 3.15
N MET A 125 -8.74 -1.04 3.32
CA MET A 125 -8.02 -1.68 2.22
C MET A 125 -8.77 -2.89 1.66
N HIS A 126 -9.32 -3.75 2.52
CA HIS A 126 -10.14 -4.89 2.07
C HIS A 126 -11.35 -4.43 1.24
N GLU A 127 -12.04 -3.38 1.65
CA GLU A 127 -13.16 -2.79 0.90
C GLU A 127 -12.71 -2.29 -0.49
N LEU A 128 -11.57 -1.59 -0.55
CA LEU A 128 -11.03 -1.02 -1.78
C LEU A 128 -10.54 -2.09 -2.77
N ILE A 129 -9.75 -3.08 -2.31
CA ILE A 129 -9.25 -4.15 -3.20
C ILE A 129 -10.37 -5.05 -3.68
N HIS A 130 -11.41 -5.29 -2.86
CA HIS A 130 -12.60 -6.03 -3.30
C HIS A 130 -13.31 -5.30 -4.44
N GLY A 131 -13.48 -3.97 -4.31
CA GLY A 131 -14.01 -3.12 -5.38
C GLY A 131 -13.18 -3.22 -6.67
N LEU A 132 -11.86 -3.07 -6.59
CA LEU A 132 -10.98 -3.13 -7.76
C LEU A 132 -10.98 -4.51 -8.45
N ARG A 133 -10.93 -5.60 -7.66
CA ARG A 133 -11.00 -6.98 -8.17
C ARG A 133 -12.31 -7.23 -8.91
N SER A 134 -13.44 -6.73 -8.38
CA SER A 134 -14.75 -6.87 -9.03
C SER A 134 -14.85 -6.14 -10.37
N GLN A 135 -14.01 -5.12 -10.59
CA GLN A 135 -13.94 -4.36 -11.85
C GLN A 135 -12.92 -4.95 -12.85
N GLY A 136 -12.30 -6.09 -12.55
CA GLY A 136 -11.26 -6.69 -13.40
C GLY A 136 -9.95 -5.91 -13.39
N THR A 137 -9.67 -5.21 -12.28
CA THR A 137 -8.49 -4.37 -12.06
C THR A 137 -7.64 -4.89 -10.90
#